data_AF-A0AAW2N0K7-F1
#
_entry.id   AF-A0AAW2N0K7-F1
#
_cell.length_a   1.000
_cell.length_b   1.000
_cell.length_c   1.000
_cell.angle_alpha   90.00
_cell.angle_beta   90.00
_cell.angle_gamma   90.00
#
_symmetry.space_group_name_H-M   'P 1'
#
loop_
_entity.id
_entity.type
_entity.pdbx_description
1 polymer ?
#
loop_
_entity_poly.entity_id
_entity_poly.type
_entity_poly.pdbx_seq_one_letter_code
_entity_poly.pdbx_strand_id
1 'polypeptide(L)'
;MATVSVAVKSAEGRGSQRAVRWAVENLMQSAADRLVLVHVMAPITFVPTPSGGTIPIKELDASVAEMYIQDLRARCEETFLTFKYLYKTQKIETLLLEGENPASALLRYISDSRTTSLVLGSCSSNYFARKPKDSEVPSVVLKHAPDTCSIYVVSGNKLTSNSLNPMLTTESGRDTHALSKHESSLSSSSTESKYYNCLSDVSHPHSQAQTPRFSSSHQVSEDSLPHTVRNKRFPSISSTYSDQSDIQAEIEQLRLEVENTMIMYNRACEDLVHAQSKLNLLSSECVQEAQRVDAAQKREQSLRKIAAVEKEKYLEAEKEVEMAKKILAKETYERQMAELKAQKESLEKKRIVDALFSGDQRYRRYTREDIQLATGFLSENKMIGEGAYGKVYKCSLDHTLVAVKVLRPDASDRKEEFLREVEVLSQLRHPHIVLLLGACPESGCLVYEYMENGSLEDHILRRRGTPPLPWPLRFRIAFEIACGLAFLHHSKPEPIVHRDLKPGNILLDKYYVSKIGDVGLAKIVSEYVPDNITEYRDSVIAGTLFYIDPEYQRTGTLRPKSDVYSFGVIILQLLAARHPNGLIPKFENAISSGTVADILDKSVADWPLPEAERTSPDCTEMLQP
;
A
#
# COMPACT_ATOMS: atom_id res chain seq x y z
N MET A 1 -0.58 13.84 -35.49
CA MET A 1 -0.28 12.78 -34.50
C MET A 1 -1.60 12.19 -34.06
N ALA A 2 -1.85 10.93 -34.40
CA ALA A 2 -3.04 10.22 -33.93
C ALA A 2 -2.82 9.80 -32.48
N THR A 3 -3.82 10.06 -31.62
CA THR A 3 -3.78 9.75 -30.18
C THR A 3 -4.84 8.73 -29.86
N VAL A 4 -4.43 7.63 -29.25
CA VAL A 4 -5.35 6.61 -28.74
C VAL A 4 -5.42 6.75 -27.24
N SER A 5 -6.62 6.90 -26.74
CA SER A 5 -6.89 6.98 -25.31
C SER A 5 -7.58 5.71 -24.85
N VAL A 6 -7.26 5.24 -23.64
CA VAL A 6 -7.89 4.07 -23.04
C VAL A 6 -8.43 4.45 -21.67
N ALA A 7 -9.73 4.30 -21.46
CA ALA A 7 -10.32 4.57 -20.15
C ALA A 7 -10.11 3.37 -19.21
N VAL A 8 -9.51 3.61 -18.05
CA VAL A 8 -9.23 2.60 -17.04
C VAL A 8 -9.97 2.93 -15.75
N LYS A 9 -10.60 1.92 -15.13
CA LYS A 9 -11.38 2.09 -13.88
C LYS A 9 -10.63 1.60 -12.65
N SER A 10 -9.87 0.51 -12.81
CA SER A 10 -9.03 -0.10 -11.78
C SER A 10 -7.98 -0.99 -12.47
N ALA A 11 -6.80 -1.11 -11.88
CA ALA A 11 -5.70 -1.95 -12.33
C ALA A 11 -6.05 -3.46 -12.27
N GLU A 12 -6.87 -3.86 -11.29
CA GLU A 12 -7.35 -5.24 -11.09
C GLU A 12 -8.56 -5.58 -11.98
N GLY A 13 -9.17 -4.58 -12.62
CA GLY A 13 -10.33 -4.76 -13.46
C GLY A 13 -9.99 -5.47 -14.78
N ARG A 14 -10.46 -6.72 -14.95
CA ARG A 14 -10.35 -7.49 -16.22
C ARG A 14 -10.83 -6.70 -17.45
N GLY A 15 -11.77 -5.77 -17.30
CA GLY A 15 -12.20 -4.84 -18.35
C GLY A 15 -11.09 -3.90 -18.81
N SER A 16 -10.47 -3.17 -17.88
CA SER A 16 -9.37 -2.23 -18.16
C SER A 16 -8.19 -2.93 -18.84
N GLN A 17 -7.79 -4.10 -18.33
CA GLN A 17 -6.66 -4.86 -18.89
C GLN A 17 -6.90 -5.30 -20.33
N ARG A 18 -8.11 -5.80 -20.65
CA ARG A 18 -8.48 -6.19 -22.02
C ARG A 18 -8.49 -4.99 -22.96
N ALA A 19 -9.01 -3.84 -22.51
CA ALA A 19 -9.04 -2.62 -23.30
C ALA A 19 -7.63 -2.10 -23.63
N VAL A 20 -6.73 -2.05 -22.64
CA VAL A 20 -5.34 -1.63 -22.84
C VAL A 20 -4.61 -2.58 -23.78
N ARG A 21 -4.71 -3.90 -23.54
CA ARG A 21 -4.10 -4.92 -24.41
C ARG A 21 -4.56 -4.79 -25.85
N TRP A 22 -5.88 -4.72 -26.06
CA TRP A 22 -6.45 -4.63 -27.40
C TRP A 22 -6.02 -3.35 -28.12
N ALA A 23 -5.99 -2.20 -27.42
CA ALA A 23 -5.54 -0.93 -27.98
C ALA A 23 -4.07 -0.98 -28.44
N VAL A 24 -3.21 -1.61 -27.63
CA VAL A 24 -1.79 -1.79 -27.94
C VAL A 24 -1.59 -2.72 -29.14
N GLU A 25 -2.32 -3.83 -29.20
CA GLU A 25 -2.18 -4.82 -30.28
C GLU A 25 -2.75 -4.32 -31.61
N ASN A 26 -3.84 -3.55 -31.61
CA ASN A 26 -4.61 -3.26 -32.82
C ASN A 26 -4.48 -1.81 -33.32
N LEU A 27 -4.31 -0.83 -32.41
CA LEU A 27 -4.29 0.59 -32.77
C LEU A 27 -2.89 1.22 -32.70
N MET A 28 -2.00 0.71 -31.84
CA MET A 28 -0.61 1.20 -31.77
C MET A 28 0.27 0.67 -32.91
N GLN A 29 -0.04 -0.49 -33.49
CA GLN A 29 0.75 -1.06 -34.58
C GLN A 29 0.52 -0.39 -35.95
N SER A 30 -0.59 0.33 -36.13
CA SER A 30 -1.10 0.68 -37.46
C SER A 30 -1.17 2.19 -37.78
N ALA A 31 -1.17 3.12 -36.82
CA ALA A 31 -1.26 4.56 -37.15
C ALA A 31 -0.97 5.59 -36.03
N ALA A 32 -0.77 5.20 -34.77
CA ALA A 32 -0.79 6.15 -33.65
C ALA A 32 0.57 6.33 -32.97
N ASP A 33 0.91 7.59 -32.69
CA ASP A 33 2.21 7.99 -32.14
C ASP A 33 2.24 7.99 -30.60
N ARG A 34 1.07 8.04 -29.94
CA ARG A 34 0.92 8.24 -28.48
C ARG A 34 -0.28 7.49 -27.90
N LEU A 35 -0.05 6.82 -26.75
CA LEU A 35 -1.07 6.16 -25.93
C LEU A 35 -1.33 6.97 -24.65
N VAL A 36 -2.59 7.30 -24.36
CA VAL A 36 -2.99 8.01 -23.14
C VAL A 36 -3.92 7.13 -22.30
N LEU A 37 -3.52 6.80 -21.08
CA LEU A 37 -4.40 6.15 -20.11
C LEU A 37 -5.21 7.20 -19.37
N VAL A 38 -6.53 7.06 -19.37
CA VAL A 38 -7.46 8.02 -18.79
C VAL A 38 -8.21 7.39 -17.63
N HIS A 39 -8.17 8.00 -16.45
CA HIS A 39 -8.99 7.60 -15.30
C HIS A 39 -9.91 8.76 -14.90
N VAL A 40 -11.17 8.47 -14.59
CA VAL A 40 -12.09 9.48 -14.06
C VAL A 40 -12.25 9.31 -12.56
N MET A 41 -11.82 10.33 -11.83
CA MET A 41 -11.98 10.49 -10.40
C MET A 41 -13.30 11.21 -10.10
N ALA A 42 -14.06 10.71 -9.13
CA ALA A 42 -15.22 11.43 -8.62
C ALA A 42 -14.76 12.69 -7.86
N PRO A 43 -15.50 13.81 -7.93
CA PRO A 43 -15.15 15.00 -7.17
C PRO A 43 -15.20 14.71 -5.68
N ILE A 44 -14.20 15.20 -4.97
CA ILE A 44 -14.07 14.98 -3.55
C ILE A 44 -14.90 16.08 -2.87
N THR A 45 -16.04 15.70 -2.32
CA THR A 45 -16.95 16.62 -1.63
C THR A 45 -16.99 16.42 -0.11
N PHE A 46 -16.55 15.25 0.36
CA PHE A 46 -16.54 14.88 1.78
C PHE A 46 -15.25 14.12 2.15
N VAL A 47 -14.83 14.27 3.41
CA VAL A 47 -13.76 13.49 4.04
C VAL A 47 -14.39 12.52 5.06
N PRO A 48 -14.09 11.22 5.00
CA PRO A 48 -14.59 10.24 5.95
C PRO A 48 -13.92 10.41 7.33
N THR A 49 -14.68 10.27 8.41
CA THR A 49 -14.16 10.31 9.78
C THR A 49 -13.91 8.91 10.33
N PRO A 50 -13.00 8.75 11.30
CA PRO A 50 -12.74 7.47 11.97
C PRO A 50 -13.99 6.87 12.64
N SER A 51 -14.98 7.70 12.97
CA SER A 51 -16.25 7.31 13.58
C SER A 51 -17.28 6.77 12.56
N GLY A 52 -16.92 6.71 11.27
CA GLY A 52 -17.83 6.31 10.19
C GLY A 52 -18.76 7.42 9.69
N GLY A 53 -18.51 8.67 10.09
CA GLY A 53 -19.20 9.86 9.58
C GLY A 53 -18.49 10.46 8.37
N THR A 54 -19.03 11.56 7.86
CA THR A 54 -18.43 12.33 6.74
C THR A 54 -18.47 13.81 7.06
N ILE A 55 -17.35 14.51 6.86
CA ILE A 55 -17.26 15.96 7.00
C ILE A 55 -17.20 16.58 5.60
N PRO A 56 -18.07 17.55 5.25
CA PRO A 56 -17.97 18.28 3.99
C PRO A 56 -16.59 18.97 3.86
N ILE A 57 -15.97 18.90 2.68
CA ILE A 57 -14.64 19.52 2.45
C ILE A 57 -14.64 21.03 2.74
N LYS A 58 -15.77 21.70 2.53
CA LYS A 58 -15.95 23.13 2.81
C LYS A 58 -15.83 23.48 4.30
N GLU A 59 -15.97 22.50 5.18
CA GLU A 59 -15.88 22.65 6.63
C GLU A 59 -14.49 22.30 7.18
N LEU A 60 -13.57 21.81 6.34
CA LEU A 60 -12.19 21.53 6.72
C LEU A 60 -11.30 22.75 6.52
N ASP A 61 -10.22 22.80 7.30
CA ASP A 61 -9.11 23.70 7.04
C ASP A 61 -8.53 23.45 5.64
N ALA A 62 -8.20 24.53 4.92
CA ALA A 62 -7.77 24.49 3.52
C ALA A 62 -6.51 23.61 3.33
N SER A 63 -5.58 23.63 4.28
CA SER A 63 -4.36 22.80 4.24
C SER A 63 -4.68 21.31 4.37
N VAL A 64 -5.63 20.98 5.25
CA VAL A 64 -6.04 19.58 5.49
C VAL A 64 -6.84 19.04 4.30
N ALA A 65 -7.73 19.87 3.73
CA ALA A 65 -8.48 19.53 2.54
C ALA A 65 -7.53 19.29 1.34
N GLU A 66 -6.55 20.17 1.14
CA GLU A 66 -5.57 20.07 0.05
C GLU A 66 -4.71 18.81 0.19
N MET A 67 -4.20 18.52 1.39
CA MET A 67 -3.43 17.30 1.66
C MET A 67 -4.24 16.03 1.37
N TYR A 68 -5.52 15.98 1.77
CA TYR A 68 -6.38 14.83 1.52
C TYR A 68 -6.69 14.65 0.02
N ILE A 69 -6.95 15.75 -0.69
CA ILE A 69 -7.17 15.75 -2.14
C ILE A 69 -5.91 15.26 -2.86
N GLN A 70 -4.73 15.71 -2.43
CA GLN A 70 -3.45 15.33 -3.02
C GLN A 70 -3.15 13.83 -2.80
N ASP A 71 -3.41 13.30 -1.61
CA ASP A 71 -3.25 11.88 -1.30
C ASP A 71 -4.20 10.98 -2.11
N LEU A 72 -5.47 11.37 -2.24
CA LEU A 72 -6.41 10.65 -3.10
C LEU A 72 -6.00 10.68 -4.57
N ARG A 73 -5.50 11.83 -5.07
CA ARG A 73 -4.99 11.94 -6.45
C ARG A 73 -3.80 11.02 -6.66
N ALA A 74 -2.84 10.98 -5.72
CA ALA A 74 -1.70 10.07 -5.76
C ALA A 74 -2.12 8.59 -5.82
N ARG A 75 -3.09 8.18 -5.00
CA ARG A 75 -3.65 6.82 -5.03
C ARG A 75 -4.36 6.48 -6.35
N CYS A 76 -5.06 7.45 -6.95
CA CYS A 76 -5.61 7.26 -8.30
C CYS A 76 -4.52 7.12 -9.35
N GLU A 77 -3.41 7.85 -9.22
CA GLU A 77 -2.27 7.74 -10.14
C GLU A 77 -1.55 6.38 -10.06
N GLU A 78 -1.53 5.74 -8.89
CA GLU A 78 -1.00 4.37 -8.74
C GLU A 78 -1.73 3.37 -9.65
N THR A 79 -3.00 3.61 -9.97
CA THR A 79 -3.78 2.78 -10.91
C THR A 79 -3.10 2.67 -12.27
N PHE A 80 -2.34 3.69 -12.68
CA PHE A 80 -1.63 3.67 -13.96
C PHE A 80 -0.28 2.94 -13.91
N LEU A 81 0.34 2.80 -12.73
CA LEU A 81 1.67 2.20 -12.59
C LEU A 81 1.69 0.75 -13.10
N THR A 82 0.65 -0.02 -12.80
CA THR A 82 0.49 -1.39 -13.29
C THR A 82 0.54 -1.46 -14.81
N PHE A 83 -0.18 -0.56 -15.50
CA PHE A 83 -0.21 -0.53 -16.95
C PHE A 83 1.09 0.00 -17.57
N LYS A 84 1.75 0.99 -16.93
CA LYS A 84 3.09 1.45 -17.34
C LYS A 84 4.13 0.33 -17.24
N TYR A 85 4.06 -0.50 -16.20
CA TYR A 85 4.98 -1.64 -16.03
C TYR A 85 4.76 -2.74 -17.06
N LEU A 86 3.50 -3.07 -17.37
CA LEU A 86 3.16 -4.13 -18.32
C LEU A 86 3.58 -3.81 -19.77
N TYR A 87 3.66 -2.53 -20.13
CA TYR A 87 3.87 -2.07 -21.51
C TYR A 87 5.06 -1.10 -21.64
N LYS A 88 6.16 -1.36 -20.90
CA LYS A 88 7.40 -0.54 -20.81
C LYS A 88 8.00 -0.07 -22.14
N THR A 89 7.68 -0.73 -23.25
CA THR A 89 8.24 -0.44 -24.58
C THR A 89 7.55 0.72 -25.31
N GLN A 90 6.44 1.26 -24.79
CA GLN A 90 5.66 2.33 -25.42
C GLN A 90 5.67 3.63 -24.60
N LYS A 91 5.56 4.77 -25.30
CA LYS A 91 5.42 6.08 -24.67
C LYS A 91 3.97 6.24 -24.16
N ILE A 92 3.76 5.87 -22.90
CA ILE A 92 2.45 5.89 -22.22
C ILE A 92 2.33 7.15 -21.37
N GLU A 93 1.32 7.96 -21.67
CA GLU A 93 0.93 9.12 -20.89
C GLU A 93 -0.28 8.80 -20.01
N THR A 94 -0.43 9.53 -18.91
CA THR A 94 -1.49 9.31 -17.92
C THR A 94 -2.26 10.59 -17.69
N LEU A 95 -3.58 10.49 -17.68
CA LEU A 95 -4.48 11.62 -17.50
C LEU A 95 -5.55 11.27 -16.47
N LEU A 96 -5.61 12.07 -15.41
CA LEU A 96 -6.66 12.01 -14.40
C LEU A 96 -7.71 13.08 -14.70
N LEU A 97 -8.95 12.66 -14.95
CA LEU A 97 -10.09 13.55 -15.17
C LEU A 97 -10.95 13.62 -13.92
N GLU A 98 -11.48 14.79 -13.60
CA GLU A 98 -12.45 14.96 -12.52
C GLU A 98 -13.87 15.08 -13.09
N GLY A 99 -14.80 14.29 -12.54
CA GLY A 99 -16.21 14.38 -12.90
C GLY A 99 -17.12 13.45 -12.11
N GLU A 100 -18.33 13.92 -11.80
CA GLU A 100 -19.35 13.17 -11.06
C GLU A 100 -19.81 11.92 -11.83
N ASN A 101 -19.94 12.04 -13.15
CA ASN A 101 -20.30 10.96 -14.04
C ASN A 101 -19.13 10.63 -14.98
N PRO A 102 -18.56 9.40 -14.90
CA PRO A 102 -17.47 8.97 -15.77
C PRO A 102 -17.78 9.08 -17.26
N ALA A 103 -19.02 8.81 -17.69
CA ALA A 103 -19.38 8.91 -19.10
C ALA A 103 -19.34 10.36 -19.58
N SER A 104 -19.92 11.29 -18.81
CA SER A 104 -19.92 12.72 -19.12
C SER A 104 -18.50 13.30 -19.13
N ALA A 105 -17.65 12.90 -18.18
CA ALA A 105 -16.26 13.33 -18.12
C ALA A 105 -15.45 12.85 -19.33
N LEU A 106 -15.65 11.59 -19.76
CA LEU A 106 -15.02 11.05 -20.96
C LEU A 106 -15.52 11.73 -22.24
N LEU A 107 -16.82 12.00 -22.34
CA LEU A 107 -17.40 12.71 -23.50
C LEU A 107 -16.87 14.15 -23.62
N ARG A 108 -16.76 14.87 -22.50
CA ARG A 108 -16.13 16.19 -22.46
C ARG A 108 -14.67 16.10 -22.89
N TYR A 109 -13.92 15.14 -22.35
CA TYR A 109 -12.54 14.91 -22.75
C TYR A 109 -12.40 14.63 -24.25
N ILE A 110 -13.25 13.78 -24.84
CA ILE A 110 -13.22 13.50 -26.29
C ILE A 110 -13.49 14.78 -27.10
N SER A 111 -14.45 15.59 -26.66
CA SER A 111 -14.83 16.82 -27.35
C SER A 111 -13.74 17.90 -27.30
N ASP A 112 -13.02 17.98 -26.18
CA ASP A 112 -12.00 18.99 -25.92
C ASP A 112 -10.60 18.55 -26.40
N SER A 113 -10.39 17.25 -26.64
CA SER A 113 -9.08 16.69 -27.01
C SER A 113 -8.99 16.35 -28.51
N ARG A 114 -7.76 16.25 -29.03
CA ARG A 114 -7.48 15.74 -30.38
C ARG A 114 -7.42 14.19 -30.41
N THR A 115 -8.20 13.53 -29.56
CA THR A 115 -8.19 12.06 -29.43
C THR A 115 -8.89 11.44 -30.63
N THR A 116 -8.16 10.66 -31.43
CA THR A 116 -8.68 10.01 -32.64
C THR A 116 -9.41 8.70 -32.33
N SER A 117 -9.09 8.07 -31.20
CA SER A 117 -9.77 6.84 -30.78
C SER A 117 -9.82 6.71 -29.26
N LEU A 118 -10.97 6.29 -28.72
CA LEU A 118 -11.14 5.96 -27.31
C LEU A 118 -11.51 4.48 -27.16
N VAL A 119 -10.74 3.74 -26.36
CA VAL A 119 -10.99 2.33 -26.05
C VAL A 119 -11.52 2.19 -24.62
N LEU A 120 -12.60 1.44 -24.46
CA LEU A 120 -13.30 1.20 -23.20
C LEU A 120 -13.42 -0.30 -22.94
N GLY A 121 -13.20 -0.72 -21.70
CA GLY A 121 -13.45 -2.09 -21.27
C GLY A 121 -14.86 -2.24 -20.71
N SER A 122 -15.66 -3.17 -21.23
CA SER A 122 -16.91 -3.59 -20.58
C SER A 122 -16.70 -4.89 -19.80
N CYS A 123 -17.18 -4.89 -18.56
CA CYS A 123 -17.25 -6.09 -17.74
C CYS A 123 -18.64 -6.68 -17.96
N SER A 124 -18.73 -7.85 -18.63
CA SER A 124 -19.96 -8.64 -18.65
C SER A 124 -20.35 -8.93 -17.20
N SER A 125 -21.36 -8.26 -16.68
CA SER A 125 -21.81 -8.46 -15.31
C SER A 125 -22.32 -9.90 -15.12
N ASN A 126 -21.98 -10.49 -13.98
CA ASN A 126 -22.60 -11.70 -13.46
C ASN A 126 -24.14 -11.65 -13.61
N TYR A 127 -24.74 -12.81 -13.87
CA TYR A 127 -26.16 -13.07 -14.16
C TYR A 127 -27.20 -12.60 -13.11
N PHE A 128 -26.82 -11.84 -12.07
CA PHE A 128 -27.69 -11.49 -10.94
C PHE A 128 -27.96 -9.99 -10.72
N ALA A 129 -27.50 -9.09 -11.59
CA ALA A 129 -27.89 -7.69 -11.51
C ALA A 129 -28.69 -7.27 -12.74
N ARG A 130 -30.02 -7.23 -12.63
CA ARG A 130 -30.86 -6.44 -13.55
C ARG A 130 -30.60 -4.95 -13.31
N LYS A 131 -29.50 -4.42 -13.85
CA LYS A 131 -29.39 -2.99 -14.14
C LYS A 131 -29.84 -2.76 -15.59
N PRO A 132 -30.59 -1.68 -15.87
CA PRO A 132 -31.00 -1.37 -17.23
C PRO A 132 -29.76 -1.23 -18.13
N LYS A 133 -29.86 -1.77 -19.36
CA LYS A 133 -28.80 -1.78 -20.39
C LYS A 133 -28.19 -0.39 -20.68
N ASP A 134 -28.90 0.68 -20.32
CA ASP A 134 -28.52 2.08 -20.56
C ASP A 134 -27.68 2.71 -19.45
N SER A 135 -27.35 1.99 -18.37
CA SER A 135 -26.63 2.53 -17.21
C SER A 135 -25.13 2.22 -17.18
N GLU A 136 -24.58 1.54 -18.19
CA GLU A 136 -23.13 1.26 -18.25
C GLU A 136 -22.38 2.37 -19.00
N VAL A 137 -21.28 2.86 -18.40
CA VAL A 137 -20.42 3.93 -18.94
C VAL A 137 -20.03 3.69 -20.41
N PRO A 138 -19.60 2.47 -20.82
CA PRO A 138 -19.29 2.21 -22.23
C PRO A 138 -20.47 2.39 -23.19
N SER A 139 -21.69 2.03 -22.79
CA SER A 139 -22.90 2.19 -23.61
C SER A 139 -23.25 3.67 -23.81
N VAL A 140 -23.15 4.47 -22.74
CA VAL A 140 -23.44 5.91 -22.79
C VAL A 140 -22.42 6.64 -23.66
N VAL A 141 -21.12 6.33 -23.51
CA VAL A 141 -20.05 6.95 -24.31
C VAL A 141 -20.17 6.53 -25.78
N LEU A 142 -20.42 5.25 -26.06
CA LEU A 142 -20.59 4.76 -27.44
C LEU A 142 -21.74 5.45 -28.18
N LYS A 143 -22.83 5.77 -27.48
CA LYS A 143 -24.03 6.39 -28.07
C LYS A 143 -23.90 7.91 -28.28
N HIS A 144 -23.17 8.61 -27.42
CA HIS A 144 -23.15 10.08 -27.40
C HIS A 144 -21.78 10.69 -27.76
N ALA A 145 -20.79 9.87 -28.11
CA ALA A 145 -19.51 10.37 -28.58
C ALA A 145 -19.66 11.10 -29.92
N PRO A 146 -18.90 12.19 -30.15
CA PRO A 146 -18.91 12.90 -31.43
C PRO A 146 -18.31 12.02 -32.53
N ASP A 147 -18.79 12.21 -33.76
CA ASP A 147 -18.34 11.46 -34.96
C ASP A 147 -16.85 11.66 -35.28
N THR A 148 -16.21 12.65 -34.66
CA THR A 148 -14.78 12.95 -34.79
C THR A 148 -13.88 11.93 -34.07
N CYS A 149 -14.43 11.04 -33.23
CA CYS A 149 -13.67 10.07 -32.45
C CYS A 149 -14.22 8.64 -32.62
N SER A 150 -13.35 7.69 -32.99
CA SER A 150 -13.72 6.28 -33.05
C SER A 150 -13.70 5.64 -31.66
N ILE A 151 -14.85 5.14 -31.22
CA ILE A 151 -15.03 4.48 -29.92
C ILE A 151 -14.96 2.96 -30.12
N TYR A 152 -14.20 2.29 -29.27
CA TYR A 152 -14.08 0.82 -29.25
C TYR A 152 -14.40 0.30 -27.85
N VAL A 153 -15.39 -0.58 -27.74
CA VAL A 153 -15.79 -1.23 -26.49
C VAL A 153 -15.41 -2.70 -26.54
N VAL A 154 -14.50 -3.10 -25.66
CA VAL A 154 -13.95 -4.46 -25.57
C VAL A 154 -14.65 -5.23 -24.46
N SER A 155 -15.39 -6.29 -24.82
CA SER A 155 -16.16 -7.13 -23.90
C SER A 155 -15.88 -8.61 -24.15
N GLY A 156 -14.92 -9.20 -23.45
CA GLY A 156 -14.56 -10.62 -23.60
C GLY A 156 -14.11 -10.91 -25.02
N ASN A 157 -14.89 -11.72 -25.74
CA ASN A 157 -14.64 -12.09 -27.14
C ASN A 157 -15.36 -11.18 -28.15
N LYS A 158 -16.06 -10.13 -27.69
CA LYS A 158 -16.86 -9.25 -28.53
C LYS A 158 -16.29 -7.82 -28.50
N LEU A 159 -16.13 -7.25 -29.69
CA LEU A 159 -15.79 -5.84 -29.92
C LEU A 159 -17.04 -5.11 -30.43
N THR A 160 -17.35 -3.94 -29.87
CA THR A 160 -18.41 -3.06 -30.38
C THR A 160 -17.80 -1.71 -30.69
N SER A 161 -18.09 -1.13 -31.85
CA SER A 161 -17.54 0.17 -32.27
C SER A 161 -18.59 1.01 -32.99
N ASN A 162 -18.43 2.33 -32.94
CA ASN A 162 -19.18 3.29 -33.76
C ASN A 162 -18.43 3.71 -35.04
N SER A 163 -17.25 3.13 -35.31
CA SER A 163 -16.43 3.48 -36.47
C SER A 163 -16.94 2.82 -37.75
N LEU A 164 -17.04 3.58 -38.84
CA LEU A 164 -17.49 3.12 -40.17
C LEU A 164 -16.41 2.35 -40.96
N ASN A 165 -15.30 1.94 -40.33
CA ASN A 165 -14.23 1.21 -40.99
C ASN A 165 -14.60 -0.29 -41.17
N PRO A 166 -14.80 -0.80 -42.42
CA PRO A 166 -15.36 -2.15 -42.65
C PRO A 166 -14.40 -3.32 -42.39
N MET A 167 -13.18 -3.08 -41.89
CA MET A 167 -12.14 -4.12 -41.81
C MET A 167 -12.04 -4.84 -40.45
N LEU A 168 -12.88 -4.51 -39.46
CA LEU A 168 -12.74 -5.06 -38.08
C LEU A 168 -14.02 -5.62 -37.45
N THR A 169 -15.11 -5.79 -38.21
CA THR A 169 -16.35 -6.39 -37.71
C THR A 169 -16.44 -7.88 -38.07
N THR A 170 -16.21 -8.76 -37.10
CA THR A 170 -16.63 -10.18 -37.21
C THR A 170 -18.13 -10.28 -36.90
N GLU A 171 -18.94 -10.40 -37.94
CA GLU A 171 -20.38 -10.65 -37.83
C GLU A 171 -20.67 -12.11 -37.43
N SER A 172 -21.50 -12.29 -36.41
CA SER A 172 -22.40 -13.45 -36.34
C SER A 172 -23.82 -12.90 -36.34
N GLY A 173 -24.53 -13.14 -37.44
CA GLY A 173 -25.78 -12.48 -37.77
C GLY A 173 -26.99 -12.91 -36.95
N ARG A 174 -27.98 -12.03 -36.93
CA ARG A 174 -29.41 -12.32 -37.11
C ARG A 174 -30.18 -11.01 -37.24
N ASP A 175 -30.94 -10.92 -38.33
CA ASP A 175 -31.80 -9.82 -38.75
C ASP A 175 -32.86 -9.43 -37.72
N THR A 176 -33.24 -8.15 -37.70
CA THR A 176 -34.59 -7.68 -38.10
C THR A 176 -34.76 -6.15 -37.89
N HIS A 177 -35.12 -5.48 -38.99
CA HIS A 177 -36.00 -4.30 -39.14
C HIS A 177 -35.80 -3.00 -38.32
N ALA A 178 -35.20 -2.01 -39.00
CA ALA A 178 -35.74 -0.68 -39.36
C ALA A 178 -36.69 0.07 -38.41
N LEU A 179 -36.32 1.31 -38.04
CA LEU A 179 -37.12 2.53 -38.31
C LEU A 179 -36.35 3.81 -37.93
N SER A 180 -36.26 4.70 -38.91
CA SER A 180 -35.74 6.07 -38.85
C SER A 180 -36.74 7.05 -38.22
N LYS A 181 -36.23 8.17 -37.69
CA LYS A 181 -36.81 9.55 -37.70
C LYS A 181 -35.84 10.50 -36.95
N HIS A 182 -35.11 11.33 -37.68
CA HIS A 182 -35.37 12.75 -37.98
C HIS A 182 -35.22 13.72 -36.79
N GLU A 183 -34.15 14.51 -36.90
CA GLU A 183 -33.98 15.96 -36.68
C GLU A 183 -35.09 16.75 -35.97
N SER A 184 -34.66 17.63 -35.06
CA SER A 184 -34.90 19.09 -35.22
C SER A 184 -34.00 19.90 -34.29
N SER A 185 -33.26 20.82 -34.90
CA SER A 185 -32.54 21.97 -34.37
C SER A 185 -33.49 23.06 -33.83
N LEU A 186 -32.90 24.05 -33.13
CA LEU A 186 -33.21 25.51 -33.05
C LEU A 186 -32.66 26.02 -31.68
N SER A 187 -31.52 26.71 -31.59
CA SER A 187 -31.17 28.09 -31.99
C SER A 187 -31.63 29.18 -31.02
N SER A 188 -30.69 30.08 -30.65
CA SER A 188 -30.79 31.57 -30.53
C SER A 188 -29.99 32.05 -29.30
N SER A 189 -28.85 32.75 -29.46
CA SER A 189 -28.67 34.19 -29.79
C SER A 189 -28.14 34.91 -28.53
N SER A 190 -26.84 35.26 -28.44
CA SER A 190 -26.17 36.49 -28.95
C SER A 190 -26.47 37.77 -28.17
N THR A 191 -25.40 38.47 -27.75
CA THR A 191 -25.10 39.94 -27.74
C THR A 191 -24.29 40.28 -26.48
N GLU A 192 -22.99 40.59 -26.56
CA GLU A 192 -22.35 41.89 -26.90
C GLU A 192 -22.77 43.08 -26.01
N SER A 193 -21.80 43.70 -25.33
CA SER A 193 -21.45 45.13 -25.49
C SER A 193 -20.35 45.56 -24.49
N LYS A 194 -19.31 46.20 -25.03
CA LYS A 194 -18.30 47.02 -24.33
C LYS A 194 -18.88 48.41 -24.02
N TYR A 195 -18.29 49.18 -23.09
CA TYR A 195 -17.85 50.57 -23.33
C TYR A 195 -17.18 51.31 -22.12
N TYR A 196 -16.05 51.97 -22.47
CA TYR A 196 -15.43 53.25 -22.05
C TYR A 196 -14.67 53.54 -20.72
N ASN A 197 -13.61 54.36 -20.94
CA ASN A 197 -12.59 55.02 -20.09
C ASN A 197 -12.90 56.53 -19.90
N CYS A 198 -12.30 57.19 -18.87
CA CYS A 198 -11.57 58.51 -18.84
C CYS A 198 -11.45 59.07 -17.39
N LEU A 199 -10.27 59.44 -16.81
CA LEU A 199 -9.52 60.75 -16.82
C LEU A 199 -10.29 61.95 -16.19
N SER A 200 -9.79 62.94 -15.42
CA SER A 200 -8.48 63.41 -14.86
C SER A 200 -8.69 64.60 -13.86
N ASP A 201 -7.59 65.10 -13.23
CA ASP A 201 -7.30 66.48 -12.68
C ASP A 201 -7.68 66.90 -11.23
N VAL A 202 -7.14 67.94 -10.57
CA VAL A 202 -5.78 68.47 -10.18
C VAL A 202 -5.99 69.66 -9.19
N SER A 203 -5.06 69.88 -8.23
CA SER A 203 -4.64 71.14 -7.51
C SER A 203 -5.20 71.64 -6.12
N HIS A 204 -4.26 72.28 -5.38
CA HIS A 204 -4.07 72.83 -3.99
C HIS A 204 -4.97 74.04 -3.53
N PRO A 205 -4.76 74.82 -2.39
CA PRO A 205 -3.67 74.92 -1.36
C PRO A 205 -4.03 75.24 0.14
N HIS A 206 -2.95 75.45 0.95
CA HIS A 206 -2.77 76.19 2.26
C HIS A 206 -2.96 75.46 3.61
N SER A 207 -2.24 75.72 4.72
CA SER A 207 -0.90 76.28 5.08
C SER A 207 -0.71 76.18 6.62
N GLN A 208 0.52 76.40 7.11
CA GLN A 208 1.03 76.58 8.51
C GLN A 208 1.56 75.30 9.21
N ALA A 209 2.89 75.02 9.29
CA ALA A 209 4.05 75.71 9.93
C ALA A 209 4.05 75.57 11.47
N GLN A 210 5.13 75.26 12.23
CA GLN A 210 6.58 75.00 12.09
C GLN A 210 7.02 74.40 13.47
N THR A 211 7.76 73.29 13.61
CA THR A 211 9.25 73.12 13.77
C THR A 211 9.92 73.94 14.91
N PRO A 212 11.12 73.59 15.47
CA PRO A 212 12.13 72.66 14.91
C PRO A 212 12.91 71.75 15.90
N ARG A 213 13.67 70.83 15.29
CA ARG A 213 14.87 70.15 15.84
C ARG A 213 16.10 71.07 15.71
N PHE A 214 17.14 70.88 16.52
CA PHE A 214 18.46 70.36 16.08
C PHE A 214 19.47 70.28 17.23
N SER A 215 20.41 69.36 17.06
CA SER A 215 21.56 69.00 17.89
C SER A 215 22.61 70.10 18.03
N SER A 216 23.42 70.07 19.11
CA SER A 216 24.80 70.58 19.08
C SER A 216 25.68 69.97 20.18
N SER A 217 26.84 69.49 19.77
CA SER A 217 28.10 69.44 20.53
C SER A 217 28.69 70.85 20.72
N HIS A 218 29.45 71.11 21.80
CA HIS A 218 30.68 71.93 21.72
C HIS A 218 31.54 71.87 23.01
N GLN A 219 32.84 72.05 22.80
CA GLN A 219 33.94 72.19 23.76
C GLN A 219 34.18 73.67 24.15
N VAL A 220 34.61 73.87 25.40
CA VAL A 220 35.63 74.79 25.99
C VAL A 220 36.01 76.10 25.27
N SER A 221 35.97 77.24 26.01
CA SER A 221 37.14 78.10 26.36
C SER A 221 36.78 79.48 26.98
N GLU A 222 37.45 79.75 28.11
CA GLU A 222 38.01 80.99 28.74
C GLU A 222 37.46 82.44 28.61
N ASP A 223 37.50 83.08 29.80
CA ASP A 223 37.87 84.46 30.18
C ASP A 223 37.09 85.72 29.75
N SER A 224 36.71 86.52 30.76
CA SER A 224 37.11 87.95 30.99
C SER A 224 36.13 88.74 31.90
N LEU A 225 36.67 89.37 32.95
CA LEU A 225 36.09 90.50 33.76
C LEU A 225 36.09 91.83 32.93
N PRO A 226 35.40 92.97 33.28
CA PRO A 226 35.46 93.66 34.60
C PRO A 226 34.29 94.62 35.05
N HIS A 227 34.40 95.11 36.31
CA HIS A 227 33.97 96.37 37.00
C HIS A 227 32.70 97.18 36.58
N THR A 228 31.87 97.78 37.47
CA THR A 228 32.18 99.02 38.25
C THR A 228 31.01 99.47 39.21
N VAL A 229 31.35 99.72 40.49
CA VAL A 229 30.95 100.75 41.51
C VAL A 229 29.63 101.57 41.44
N ARG A 230 28.91 101.70 42.59
CA ARG A 230 28.42 103.02 43.10
C ARG A 230 28.08 103.09 44.61
N ASN A 231 28.71 104.07 45.27
CA ASN A 231 28.61 104.56 46.67
C ASN A 231 27.29 105.26 47.05
N LYS A 232 27.02 105.36 48.37
CA LYS A 232 26.47 106.54 49.13
C LYS A 232 26.72 106.32 50.64
N ARG A 233 27.70 106.99 51.29
CA ARG A 233 27.76 108.37 51.89
C ARG A 233 27.21 108.48 53.33
N PHE A 234 28.10 108.81 54.26
CA PHE A 234 27.88 109.37 55.61
C PHE A 234 27.41 110.84 55.59
N PRO A 235 26.91 111.35 56.74
CA PRO A 235 27.33 112.66 57.23
C PRO A 235 27.74 112.66 58.73
N SER A 236 28.29 113.81 59.11
CA SER A 236 29.35 114.07 60.09
C SER A 236 28.92 114.91 61.32
N ILE A 237 29.57 114.63 62.47
CA ILE A 237 30.19 115.50 63.50
C ILE A 237 29.43 116.73 64.07
N SER A 238 29.31 116.78 65.42
CA SER A 238 29.73 117.95 66.24
C SER A 238 30.01 117.57 67.72
N SER A 239 31.26 117.81 68.15
CA SER A 239 31.78 118.34 69.45
C SER A 239 31.07 118.03 70.79
N THR A 240 31.72 117.71 71.93
CA THR A 240 33.06 118.10 72.45
C THR A 240 33.42 117.33 73.75
N TYR A 241 34.74 117.14 73.99
CA TYR A 241 35.48 116.84 75.24
C TYR A 241 35.45 115.43 75.91
N SER A 242 36.56 114.67 75.80
CA SER A 242 37.56 114.37 76.87
C SER A 242 38.37 113.11 76.49
N ASP A 243 39.61 113.25 75.99
CA ASP A 243 40.87 113.06 76.74
C ASP A 243 41.32 111.60 76.94
N GLN A 244 42.40 111.25 76.22
CA GLN A 244 43.45 110.25 76.48
C GLN A 244 43.10 108.79 76.82
N SER A 245 41.83 108.43 76.99
CA SER A 245 41.37 107.04 77.18
C SER A 245 41.09 106.33 75.85
N ASP A 246 40.78 107.08 74.79
CA ASP A 246 40.28 106.54 73.51
C ASP A 246 41.38 105.91 72.64
N ILE A 247 42.61 106.44 72.65
CA ILE A 247 43.69 105.92 71.79
C ILE A 247 44.11 104.51 72.25
N GLN A 248 44.08 104.25 73.55
CA GLN A 248 44.42 102.93 74.09
C GLN A 248 43.30 101.91 73.83
N ALA A 249 42.03 102.33 73.95
CA ALA A 249 40.87 101.51 73.61
C ALA A 249 40.82 101.17 72.11
N GLU A 250 41.21 102.10 71.24
CA GLU A 250 41.23 101.90 69.77
C GLU A 250 42.36 100.95 69.33
N ILE A 251 43.54 101.01 69.97
CA ILE A 251 44.63 100.04 69.75
C ILE A 251 44.23 98.64 70.21
N GLU A 252 43.55 98.53 71.36
CA GLU A 252 43.05 97.24 71.86
C GLU A 252 41.92 96.69 70.99
N GLN A 253 41.04 97.55 70.48
CA GLN A 253 39.98 97.18 69.54
C GLN A 253 40.53 96.68 68.20
N LEU A 254 41.52 97.37 67.63
CA LEU A 254 42.16 96.95 66.38
C LEU A 254 42.95 95.64 66.56
N ARG A 255 43.57 95.41 67.73
CA ARG A 255 44.19 94.12 68.05
C ARG A 255 43.17 93.00 68.12
N LEU A 256 42.03 93.24 68.75
CA LEU A 256 40.93 92.29 68.84
C LEU A 256 40.30 92.00 67.47
N GLU A 257 40.21 92.99 66.58
CA GLU A 257 39.69 92.83 65.22
C GLU A 257 40.65 92.05 64.32
N VAL A 258 41.96 92.29 64.42
CA VAL A 258 42.98 91.46 63.75
C VAL A 258 42.97 90.03 64.30
N GLU A 259 42.82 89.84 65.61
CA GLU A 259 42.70 88.52 66.21
C GLU A 259 41.43 87.80 65.73
N ASN A 260 40.28 88.48 65.72
CA ASN A 260 39.02 87.91 65.24
C ASN A 260 39.05 87.59 63.73
N THR A 261 39.66 88.44 62.90
CA THR A 261 39.80 88.18 61.46
C THR A 261 40.78 87.04 61.19
N MET A 262 41.86 86.92 61.97
CA MET A 262 42.77 85.79 61.91
C MET A 262 42.08 84.48 62.32
N ILE A 263 41.22 84.50 63.35
CA ILE A 263 40.39 83.35 63.74
C ILE A 263 39.42 82.97 62.61
N MET A 264 38.75 83.95 61.99
CA MET A 264 37.85 83.70 60.87
C MET A 264 38.58 83.17 59.63
N TYR A 265 39.77 83.69 59.32
CA TYR A 265 40.61 83.21 58.23
C TYR A 265 41.09 81.78 58.47
N ASN A 266 41.61 81.49 59.66
CA ASN A 266 42.04 80.14 60.04
C ASN A 266 40.88 79.15 59.94
N ARG A 267 39.68 79.52 60.40
CA ARG A 267 38.46 78.71 60.27
C ARG A 267 38.06 78.48 58.81
N ALA A 268 38.14 79.51 57.96
CA ALA A 268 37.85 79.38 56.53
C ALA A 268 38.87 78.48 55.81
N CYS A 269 40.15 78.53 56.21
CA CYS A 269 41.19 77.62 55.70
C CYS A 269 40.94 76.17 56.16
N GLU A 270 40.56 75.96 57.42
CA GLU A 270 40.16 74.64 57.93
C GLU A 270 38.94 74.09 57.20
N ASP A 271 37.91 74.91 57.00
CA ASP A 271 36.70 74.56 56.25
C ASP A 271 37.01 74.20 54.79
N LEU A 272 37.95 74.92 54.14
CA LEU A 272 38.40 74.63 52.78
C LEU A 272 39.13 73.29 52.70
N VAL A 273 40.04 73.01 53.63
CA VAL A 273 40.76 71.72 53.71
C VAL A 273 39.76 70.59 53.96
N HIS A 274 38.77 70.79 54.83
CA HIS A 274 37.73 69.83 55.09
C HIS A 274 36.85 69.58 53.85
N ALA A 275 36.46 70.65 53.12
CA ALA A 275 35.72 70.54 51.87
C ALA A 275 36.52 69.80 50.78
N GLN A 276 37.83 70.07 50.66
CA GLN A 276 38.70 69.41 49.71
C GLN A 276 38.93 67.93 50.06
N SER A 277 39.10 67.60 51.34
CA SER A 277 39.17 66.22 51.83
C SER A 277 37.89 65.46 51.53
N LYS A 278 36.72 66.08 51.77
CA LYS A 278 35.41 65.50 51.44
C LYS A 278 35.21 65.30 49.93
N LEU A 279 35.67 66.24 49.10
CA LEU A 279 35.58 66.11 47.64
C LEU A 279 36.46 64.97 47.12
N ASN A 280 37.68 64.82 47.65
CA ASN A 280 38.56 63.71 47.30
C ASN A 280 37.98 62.34 47.71
N LEU A 281 37.32 62.26 48.87
CA LEU A 281 36.63 61.05 49.31
C LEU A 281 35.48 60.69 48.37
N LEU A 282 34.61 61.65 48.07
CA LEU A 282 33.47 61.45 47.15
C LEU A 282 33.94 61.11 45.73
N SER A 283 35.03 61.70 45.25
CA SER A 283 35.65 61.38 43.96
C SER A 283 36.14 59.93 43.92
N SER A 284 36.82 59.48 44.98
CA SER A 284 37.25 58.08 45.12
C SER A 284 36.07 57.10 45.17
N GLU A 285 35.01 57.44 45.91
CA GLU A 285 33.77 56.65 45.96
C GLU A 285 33.07 56.58 44.59
N CYS A 286 32.99 57.69 43.87
CA CYS A 286 32.41 57.75 42.52
C CYS A 286 33.18 56.84 41.54
N VAL A 287 34.52 56.84 41.60
CA VAL A 287 35.36 55.95 40.77
C VAL A 287 35.15 54.48 41.12
N GLN A 288 35.10 54.14 42.41
CA GLN A 288 34.83 52.76 42.84
C GLN A 288 33.44 52.29 42.41
N GLU A 289 32.44 53.16 42.51
CA GLU A 289 31.08 52.83 42.08
C GLU A 289 31.00 52.66 40.56
N ALA A 290 31.67 53.52 39.80
CA ALA A 290 31.78 53.36 38.34
C ALA A 290 32.43 52.03 37.96
N GLN A 291 33.47 51.59 38.68
CA GLN A 291 34.10 50.28 38.47
C GLN A 291 33.16 49.11 38.80
N ARG A 292 32.35 49.23 39.86
CA ARG A 292 31.34 48.21 40.21
C ARG A 292 30.27 48.10 39.12
N VAL A 293 29.80 49.23 38.60
CA VAL A 293 28.82 49.28 37.50
C VAL A 293 29.39 48.66 36.23
N ASP A 294 30.63 48.98 35.83
CA ASP A 294 31.27 48.38 34.66
C ASP A 294 31.44 46.85 34.81
N ALA A 295 31.85 46.39 36.00
CA ALA A 295 31.95 44.96 36.30
C ALA A 295 30.58 44.26 36.26
N ALA A 296 29.52 44.89 36.78
CA ALA A 296 28.16 44.38 36.72
C ALA A 296 27.66 44.30 35.28
N GLN A 297 27.90 45.33 34.46
CA GLN A 297 27.50 45.38 33.06
C GLN A 297 28.21 44.30 32.23
N LYS A 298 29.50 44.03 32.48
CA LYS A 298 30.24 42.94 31.85
C LYS A 298 29.68 41.56 32.23
N ARG A 299 29.30 41.34 33.49
CA ARG A 299 28.64 40.09 33.92
C ARG A 299 27.26 39.94 33.28
N GLU A 300 26.48 41.02 33.18
CA GLU A 300 25.19 40.98 32.51
C GLU A 300 25.35 40.61 31.03
N GLN A 301 26.33 41.19 30.34
CA GLN A 301 26.63 40.84 28.95
C GLN A 301 27.06 39.37 28.78
N SER A 302 27.86 38.82 29.68
CA SER A 302 28.26 37.40 29.59
C SER A 302 27.08 36.46 29.83
N LEU A 303 26.23 36.75 30.83
CA LEU A 303 25.02 35.98 31.10
C LEU A 303 24.03 36.06 29.93
N ARG A 304 23.88 37.23 29.29
CA ARG A 304 23.05 37.38 28.08
C ARG A 304 23.55 36.51 26.92
N LYS A 305 24.86 36.39 26.73
CA LYS A 305 25.44 35.51 25.70
C LYS A 305 25.15 34.04 26.00
N ILE A 306 25.30 33.62 27.25
CA ILE A 306 24.98 32.24 27.67
C ILE A 306 23.50 31.94 27.45
N ALA A 307 22.61 32.84 27.88
CA ALA A 307 21.17 32.69 27.69
C ALA A 307 20.77 32.64 26.21
N ALA A 308 21.46 33.39 25.34
CA ALA A 308 21.21 33.34 23.90
C ALA A 308 21.57 31.98 23.29
N VAL A 309 22.74 31.43 23.64
CA VAL A 309 23.18 30.09 23.19
C VAL A 309 22.27 29.00 23.74
N GLU A 310 21.85 29.10 25.00
CA GLU A 310 20.95 28.12 25.60
C GLU A 310 19.57 28.16 24.94
N LYS A 311 19.03 29.37 24.69
CA LYS A 311 17.79 29.56 23.93
C LYS A 311 17.86 28.93 22.54
N GLU A 312 18.98 29.05 21.84
CA GLU A 312 19.18 28.43 20.53
C GLU A 312 19.15 26.89 20.61
N LYS A 313 19.80 26.30 21.60
CA LYS A 313 19.74 24.84 21.85
C LYS A 313 18.31 24.36 22.15
N TYR A 314 17.54 25.12 22.94
CA TYR A 314 16.13 24.79 23.20
C TYR A 314 15.28 24.83 21.92
N LEU A 315 15.48 25.83 21.07
CA LEU A 315 14.79 25.95 19.78
C LEU A 315 15.10 24.79 18.82
N GLU A 316 16.33 24.26 18.86
CA GLU A 316 16.70 23.09 18.05
C GLU A 316 16.07 21.80 18.58
N ALA A 317 16.12 21.59 19.90
CA ALA A 317 15.44 20.45 20.54
C ALA A 317 13.92 20.47 20.30
N GLU A 318 13.28 21.65 20.29
CA GLU A 318 11.86 21.79 20.00
C GLU A 318 11.53 21.37 18.55
N LYS A 319 12.38 21.71 17.58
CA LYS A 319 12.23 21.25 16.18
C LYS A 319 12.39 19.74 16.07
N GLU A 320 13.34 19.14 16.80
CA GLU A 320 13.55 17.69 16.83
C GLU A 320 12.35 16.94 17.42
N VAL A 321 11.77 17.46 18.51
CA VAL A 321 10.55 16.90 19.10
C VAL A 321 9.38 17.00 18.12
N GLU A 322 9.26 18.12 17.40
CA GLU A 322 8.18 18.31 16.44
C GLU A 322 8.30 17.39 15.22
N MET A 323 9.51 17.16 14.70
CA MET A 323 9.70 16.17 13.62
C MET A 323 9.45 14.73 14.10
N ALA A 324 9.84 14.39 15.34
CA ALA A 324 9.58 13.08 15.91
C ALA A 324 8.08 12.81 16.07
N LYS A 325 7.30 13.82 16.51
CA LYS A 325 5.83 13.75 16.56
C LYS A 325 5.22 13.47 15.18
N LYS A 326 5.72 14.13 14.13
CA LYS A 326 5.23 13.92 12.75
C LYS A 326 5.52 12.51 12.24
N ILE A 327 6.70 11.97 12.53
CA ILE A 327 7.07 10.59 12.15
C ILE A 327 6.16 9.59 12.87
N LEU A 328 5.96 9.75 14.17
CA LEU A 328 5.09 8.87 14.97
C LEU A 328 3.63 8.93 14.50
N ALA A 329 3.13 10.12 14.14
CA ALA A 329 1.79 10.29 13.58
C ALA A 329 1.64 9.55 12.22
N LYS A 330 2.68 9.60 11.37
CA LYS A 330 2.68 8.87 10.09
C LYS A 330 2.68 7.35 10.30
N GLU A 331 3.56 6.85 11.17
CA GLU A 331 3.68 5.42 11.45
C GLU A 331 2.40 4.85 12.08
N THR A 332 1.79 5.59 13.03
CA THR A 332 0.52 5.17 13.64
C THR A 332 -0.62 5.14 12.62
N TYR A 333 -0.66 6.10 11.69
CA TYR A 333 -1.63 6.11 10.59
C TYR A 333 -1.45 4.91 9.64
N GLU A 334 -0.21 4.64 9.21
CA GLU A 334 0.10 3.49 8.35
C GLU A 334 -0.27 2.16 9.02
N ARG A 335 0.01 2.02 10.32
CA ARG A 335 -0.38 0.85 11.10
C ARG A 335 -1.90 0.67 11.18
N GLN A 336 -2.66 1.75 11.41
CA GLN A 336 -4.13 1.70 11.41
C GLN A 336 -4.69 1.33 10.04
N MET A 337 -4.11 1.84 8.95
CA MET A 337 -4.51 1.48 7.59
C MET A 337 -4.23 0.02 7.28
N ALA A 338 -3.08 -0.52 7.69
CA ALA A 338 -2.76 -1.94 7.55
C ALA A 338 -3.74 -2.82 8.34
N GLU A 339 -4.09 -2.43 9.57
CA GLU A 339 -5.06 -3.15 10.40
C GLU A 339 -6.47 -3.13 9.79
N LEU A 340 -6.92 -1.98 9.29
CA LEU A 340 -8.20 -1.85 8.58
C LEU A 340 -8.24 -2.68 7.29
N LYS A 341 -7.13 -2.71 6.53
CA LYS A 341 -7.01 -3.55 5.33
C LYS A 341 -7.10 -5.03 5.71
N ALA A 342 -6.37 -5.48 6.72
CA ALA A 342 -6.43 -6.85 7.22
C ALA A 342 -7.83 -7.22 7.74
N GLN A 343 -8.50 -6.31 8.46
CA GLN A 343 -9.88 -6.50 8.92
C GLN A 343 -10.86 -6.60 7.74
N LYS A 344 -10.73 -5.74 6.73
CA LYS A 344 -11.57 -5.78 5.52
C LYS A 344 -11.38 -7.09 4.76
N GLU A 345 -10.14 -7.54 4.57
CA GLU A 345 -9.82 -8.83 3.96
C GLU A 345 -10.39 -10.00 4.76
N SER A 346 -10.29 -9.96 6.10
CA SER A 346 -10.91 -10.96 6.98
C SER A 346 -12.43 -10.96 6.88
N LEU A 347 -13.06 -9.78 6.82
CA LEU A 347 -14.51 -9.64 6.66
C LEU A 347 -14.97 -10.14 5.29
N GLU A 348 -14.20 -9.89 4.24
CA GLU A 348 -14.48 -10.35 2.88
C GLU A 348 -14.31 -11.86 2.77
N LYS A 349 -13.25 -12.44 3.36
CA LYS A 349 -13.11 -13.89 3.56
C LYS A 349 -14.32 -14.45 4.30
N LYS A 350 -14.76 -13.81 5.39
CA LYS A 350 -15.93 -14.24 6.17
C LYS A 350 -17.22 -14.15 5.34
N ARG A 351 -17.40 -13.11 4.53
CA ARG A 351 -18.56 -12.99 3.61
C ARG A 351 -18.54 -14.05 2.52
N ILE A 352 -17.38 -14.39 1.96
CA ILE A 352 -17.24 -15.49 1.00
C ILE A 352 -17.64 -16.80 1.69
N VAL A 353 -17.13 -17.03 2.90
CA VAL A 353 -17.47 -18.20 3.72
C VAL A 353 -18.98 -18.29 3.99
N ASP A 354 -19.61 -17.20 4.43
CA ASP A 354 -21.05 -17.15 4.70
C ASP A 354 -21.87 -17.31 3.40
N ALA A 355 -21.39 -16.79 2.27
CA ALA A 355 -22.01 -16.96 0.95
C ALA A 355 -21.88 -18.39 0.41
N LEU A 356 -20.74 -19.05 0.64
CA LEU A 356 -20.52 -20.48 0.35
C LEU A 356 -21.44 -21.36 1.20
N PHE A 357 -21.75 -20.96 2.44
CA PHE A 357 -22.64 -21.72 3.32
C PHE A 357 -24.14 -21.48 3.07
N SER A 358 -24.52 -20.36 2.44
CA SER A 358 -25.93 -19.95 2.35
C SER A 358 -26.61 -20.24 1.00
N GLY A 359 -25.87 -20.66 -0.04
CA GLY A 359 -26.47 -20.83 -1.39
C GLY A 359 -25.81 -21.85 -2.31
N ASP A 360 -24.91 -22.71 -1.82
CA ASP A 360 -24.13 -23.55 -2.72
C ASP A 360 -24.83 -24.88 -3.07
N GLN A 361 -25.28 -25.03 -4.32
CA GLN A 361 -25.77 -26.29 -4.90
C GLN A 361 -24.62 -27.17 -5.45
N ARG A 362 -23.35 -26.74 -5.37
CA ARG A 362 -22.21 -27.46 -5.99
C ARG A 362 -21.80 -28.74 -5.28
N TYR A 363 -22.09 -28.87 -3.98
CA TYR A 363 -21.82 -30.08 -3.19
C TYR A 363 -22.97 -30.35 -2.20
N ARG A 364 -23.15 -31.61 -1.78
CA ARG A 364 -24.19 -31.94 -0.82
C ARG A 364 -23.77 -31.52 0.59
N ARG A 365 -24.64 -30.82 1.32
CA ARG A 365 -24.39 -30.44 2.71
C ARG A 365 -25.00 -31.48 3.66
N TYR A 366 -24.18 -31.99 4.57
CA TYR A 366 -24.58 -32.91 5.63
C TYR A 366 -24.58 -32.19 6.97
N THR A 367 -25.52 -32.55 7.86
CA THR A 367 -25.53 -32.03 9.24
C THR A 367 -24.52 -32.78 10.10
N ARG A 368 -24.27 -32.27 11.31
CA ARG A 368 -23.43 -32.99 12.29
C ARG A 368 -24.06 -34.34 12.66
N GLU A 369 -25.38 -34.37 12.80
CA GLU A 369 -26.15 -35.55 13.16
C GLU A 369 -26.04 -36.63 12.09
N ASP A 370 -26.12 -36.26 10.80
CA ASP A 370 -25.93 -37.18 9.67
C ASP A 370 -24.58 -37.90 9.75
N ILE A 371 -23.51 -37.12 9.97
CA ILE A 371 -22.14 -37.64 10.06
C ILE A 371 -21.99 -38.53 11.29
N GLN A 372 -22.51 -38.12 12.45
CA GLN A 372 -22.43 -38.92 13.67
C GLN A 372 -23.14 -40.25 13.53
N LEU A 373 -24.38 -40.27 13.02
CA LEU A 373 -25.14 -41.51 12.83
C LEU A 373 -24.43 -42.43 11.83
N ALA A 374 -23.99 -41.90 10.68
CA ALA A 374 -23.32 -42.69 9.65
C ALA A 374 -22.00 -43.31 10.15
N THR A 375 -21.21 -42.53 10.89
CA THR A 375 -19.91 -42.98 11.45
C THR A 375 -20.04 -43.77 12.75
N GLY A 376 -21.26 -43.98 13.27
CA GLY A 376 -21.46 -44.64 14.56
C GLY A 376 -20.83 -43.87 15.72
N PHE A 377 -21.05 -42.55 15.73
CA PHE A 377 -20.44 -41.59 16.65
C PHE A 377 -18.90 -41.61 16.59
N LEU A 378 -18.36 -41.59 15.37
CA LEU A 378 -16.91 -41.66 15.11
C LEU A 378 -16.25 -42.91 15.72
N SER A 379 -16.93 -44.06 15.63
CA SER A 379 -16.44 -45.33 16.15
C SER A 379 -15.11 -45.75 15.50
N GLU A 380 -14.14 -46.13 16.33
CA GLU A 380 -12.83 -46.65 15.89
C GLU A 380 -12.95 -47.87 14.95
N ASN A 381 -14.01 -48.67 15.09
CA ASN A 381 -14.27 -49.83 14.21
C ASN A 381 -14.55 -49.44 12.74
N LYS A 382 -14.97 -48.19 12.51
CA LYS A 382 -15.21 -47.64 11.16
C LYS A 382 -14.04 -46.79 10.67
N MET A 383 -13.02 -46.55 11.47
CA MET A 383 -11.85 -45.80 11.07
C MET A 383 -11.01 -46.62 10.09
N ILE A 384 -10.70 -46.03 8.94
CA ILE A 384 -9.92 -46.66 7.87
C ILE A 384 -8.52 -46.06 7.72
N GLY A 385 -8.31 -44.85 8.25
CA GLY A 385 -7.02 -44.18 8.27
C GLY A 385 -6.97 -43.02 9.25
N GLU A 386 -5.77 -42.73 9.73
CA GLU A 386 -5.45 -41.54 10.53
C GLU A 386 -4.12 -40.98 10.04
N GLY A 387 -4.04 -39.66 9.89
CA GLY A 387 -2.83 -38.96 9.46
C GLY A 387 -2.78 -37.51 9.94
N ALA A 388 -1.84 -36.74 9.39
CA ALA A 388 -1.65 -35.33 9.72
C ALA A 388 -2.93 -34.49 9.49
N TYR A 389 -3.69 -34.84 8.45
CA TYR A 389 -4.92 -34.15 8.04
C TYR A 389 -6.16 -34.58 8.81
N GLY A 390 -6.08 -35.61 9.66
CA GLY A 390 -7.18 -36.07 10.50
C GLY A 390 -7.52 -37.55 10.34
N LYS A 391 -8.74 -37.91 10.76
CA LYS A 391 -9.24 -39.29 10.78
C LYS A 391 -10.22 -39.52 9.63
N VAL A 392 -10.15 -40.68 8.99
CA VAL A 392 -11.03 -41.06 7.89
C VAL A 392 -11.86 -42.27 8.30
N TYR A 393 -13.18 -42.18 8.10
CA TYR A 393 -14.14 -43.21 8.48
C TYR A 393 -14.88 -43.74 7.26
N LYS A 394 -15.06 -45.07 7.19
CA LYS A 394 -15.93 -45.72 6.22
C LYS A 394 -17.37 -45.74 6.76
N CYS A 395 -18.30 -45.19 6.02
CA CYS A 395 -19.71 -45.24 6.38
C CYS A 395 -20.62 -45.27 5.15
N SER A 396 -21.93 -45.38 5.38
CA SER A 396 -22.93 -45.18 4.33
C SER A 396 -23.72 -43.91 4.62
N LEU A 397 -23.76 -43.01 3.64
CA LEU A 397 -24.59 -41.81 3.62
C LEU A 397 -25.49 -41.90 2.39
N ASP A 398 -26.80 -41.71 2.56
CA ASP A 398 -27.79 -41.80 1.47
C ASP A 398 -27.68 -43.08 0.64
N HIS A 399 -27.50 -44.23 1.32
CA HIS A 399 -27.30 -45.54 0.69
C HIS A 399 -26.05 -45.65 -0.21
N THR A 400 -25.17 -44.64 -0.18
CA THR A 400 -23.89 -44.63 -0.90
C THR A 400 -22.78 -44.94 0.09
N LEU A 401 -21.83 -45.79 -0.30
CA LEU A 401 -20.64 -46.07 0.51
C LEU A 401 -19.65 -44.92 0.35
N VAL A 402 -19.23 -44.31 1.46
CA VAL A 402 -18.44 -43.08 1.45
C VAL A 402 -17.26 -43.15 2.42
N ALA A 403 -16.27 -42.31 2.17
CA ALA A 403 -15.18 -42.01 3.10
C ALA A 403 -15.40 -40.61 3.69
N VAL A 404 -15.57 -40.53 5.01
CA VAL A 404 -15.70 -39.26 5.73
C VAL A 404 -14.38 -38.90 6.36
N LYS A 405 -13.72 -37.86 5.85
CA LYS A 405 -12.50 -37.28 6.43
C LYS A 405 -12.92 -36.21 7.44
N VAL A 406 -12.59 -36.44 8.70
CA VAL A 406 -12.80 -35.50 9.80
C VAL A 406 -11.49 -34.77 10.05
N LEU A 407 -11.48 -33.48 9.76
CA LEU A 407 -10.31 -32.64 10.00
C LEU A 407 -10.16 -32.37 11.50
N ARG A 408 -8.92 -32.33 11.99
CA ARG A 408 -8.65 -32.06 13.41
C ARG A 408 -8.99 -30.60 13.76
N PRO A 409 -9.59 -30.30 14.93
CA PRO A 409 -10.11 -28.96 15.25
C PRO A 409 -9.04 -27.87 15.46
N ASP A 410 -7.77 -28.24 15.62
CA ASP A 410 -6.86 -27.45 16.46
C ASP A 410 -5.93 -26.46 15.70
N ALA A 411 -6.30 -25.91 14.54
CA ALA A 411 -5.48 -24.87 13.89
C ALA A 411 -6.29 -23.97 12.92
N SER A 412 -5.98 -22.66 12.91
CA SER A 412 -6.48 -21.68 11.94
C SER A 412 -6.26 -22.11 10.49
N ASP A 413 -5.11 -22.74 10.23
CA ASP A 413 -4.64 -23.09 8.89
C ASP A 413 -5.47 -24.24 8.28
N ARG A 414 -6.02 -25.12 9.12
CA ARG A 414 -6.85 -26.26 8.68
C ARG A 414 -8.25 -25.85 8.25
N LYS A 415 -8.76 -24.72 8.74
CA LYS A 415 -10.00 -24.14 8.20
C LYS A 415 -9.78 -23.64 6.77
N GLU A 416 -8.61 -23.10 6.48
CA GLU A 416 -8.25 -22.70 5.11
C GLU A 416 -8.09 -23.93 4.20
N GLU A 417 -7.47 -25.01 4.68
CA GLU A 417 -7.42 -26.31 3.95
C GLU A 417 -8.81 -26.85 3.62
N PHE A 418 -9.73 -26.88 4.61
CA PHE A 418 -11.12 -27.30 4.41
C PHE A 418 -11.81 -26.48 3.32
N LEU A 419 -11.75 -25.15 3.46
CA LEU A 419 -12.43 -24.23 2.53
C LEU A 419 -11.87 -24.37 1.12
N ARG A 420 -10.55 -24.53 1.00
CA ARG A 420 -9.87 -24.70 -0.27
C ARG A 420 -10.22 -26.02 -0.93
N GLU A 421 -10.25 -27.11 -0.16
CA GLU A 421 -10.61 -28.41 -0.68
C GLU A 421 -12.05 -28.44 -1.19
N VAL A 422 -12.99 -27.81 -0.46
CA VAL A 422 -14.37 -27.62 -0.93
C VAL A 422 -14.42 -26.74 -2.18
N GLU A 423 -13.71 -25.61 -2.21
CA GLU A 423 -13.69 -24.68 -3.34
C GLU A 423 -13.18 -25.36 -4.61
N VAL A 424 -12.06 -26.09 -4.52
CA VAL A 424 -11.44 -26.77 -5.66
C VAL A 424 -12.27 -27.99 -6.06
N LEU A 425 -12.50 -28.95 -5.16
CA LEU A 425 -13.11 -30.23 -5.54
C LEU A 425 -14.59 -30.13 -5.93
N SER A 426 -15.33 -29.15 -5.40
CA SER A 426 -16.74 -28.96 -5.81
C SER A 426 -16.89 -28.63 -7.30
N GLN A 427 -15.81 -28.18 -7.95
CA GLN A 427 -15.78 -27.81 -9.37
C GLN A 427 -15.09 -28.88 -10.24
N LEU A 428 -14.42 -29.87 -9.65
CA LEU A 428 -13.68 -30.90 -10.38
C LEU A 428 -14.51 -32.17 -10.53
N ARG A 429 -14.68 -32.61 -11.78
CA ARG A 429 -15.28 -33.91 -12.10
C ARG A 429 -14.44 -34.58 -13.18
N HIS A 430 -13.73 -35.63 -12.80
CA HIS A 430 -12.88 -36.39 -13.71
C HIS A 430 -12.76 -37.84 -13.23
N PRO A 431 -12.69 -38.84 -14.12
CA PRO A 431 -12.60 -40.26 -13.72
C PRO A 431 -11.41 -40.59 -12.81
N HIS A 432 -10.32 -39.83 -12.92
CA HIS A 432 -9.07 -40.04 -12.18
C HIS A 432 -8.80 -39.00 -11.09
N ILE A 433 -9.84 -38.30 -10.64
CA ILE A 433 -9.81 -37.42 -9.46
C ILE A 433 -10.88 -37.92 -8.48
N VAL A 434 -10.55 -38.03 -7.20
CA VAL A 434 -11.48 -38.51 -6.18
C VAL A 434 -12.64 -37.52 -6.06
N LEU A 435 -13.86 -38.03 -6.17
CA LEU A 435 -15.07 -37.23 -6.17
C LEU A 435 -15.45 -36.79 -4.74
N LEU A 436 -15.55 -35.48 -4.54
CA LEU A 436 -16.21 -34.90 -3.37
C LEU A 436 -17.74 -35.00 -3.55
N LEU A 437 -18.37 -35.80 -2.70
CA LEU A 437 -19.82 -35.98 -2.69
C LEU A 437 -20.51 -34.89 -1.85
N GLY A 438 -19.84 -34.42 -0.80
CA GLY A 438 -20.39 -33.40 0.08
C GLY A 438 -19.47 -33.02 1.21
N ALA A 439 -19.97 -32.17 2.10
CA ALA A 439 -19.25 -31.71 3.28
C ALA A 439 -20.20 -31.41 4.44
N CYS A 440 -19.67 -31.46 5.66
CA CYS A 440 -20.31 -30.99 6.89
C CYS A 440 -19.44 -29.88 7.48
N PRO A 441 -19.69 -28.60 7.14
CA PRO A 441 -18.86 -27.50 7.59
C PRO A 441 -18.86 -27.29 9.11
N GLU A 442 -19.98 -27.60 9.77
CA GLU A 442 -20.17 -27.45 11.22
C GLU A 442 -19.25 -28.36 12.05
N SER A 443 -18.79 -29.45 11.44
CA SER A 443 -17.90 -30.43 12.06
C SER A 443 -16.55 -30.52 11.33
N GLY A 444 -16.32 -29.71 10.29
CA GLY A 444 -15.11 -29.76 9.48
C GLY A 444 -14.90 -31.10 8.76
N CYS A 445 -15.97 -31.71 8.26
CA CYS A 445 -15.91 -33.03 7.60
C CYS A 445 -16.07 -32.92 6.09
N LEU A 446 -15.31 -33.72 5.36
CA LEU A 446 -15.40 -33.88 3.91
C LEU A 446 -15.87 -35.31 3.59
N VAL A 447 -16.77 -35.44 2.63
CA VAL A 447 -17.40 -36.72 2.25
C VAL A 447 -17.03 -37.06 0.82
N TYR A 448 -16.25 -38.12 0.64
CA TYR A 448 -15.77 -38.59 -0.65
C TYR A 448 -16.40 -39.93 -1.03
N GLU A 449 -16.31 -40.27 -2.31
CA GLU A 449 -16.47 -41.66 -2.74
C GLU A 449 -15.48 -42.57 -1.99
N TYR A 450 -15.92 -43.78 -1.63
CA TYR A 450 -15.07 -44.74 -0.97
C TYR A 450 -14.24 -45.54 -1.98
N MET A 451 -12.96 -45.70 -1.70
CA MET A 451 -11.98 -46.38 -2.55
C MET A 451 -11.58 -47.71 -1.89
N GLU A 452 -12.11 -48.82 -2.41
CA GLU A 452 -12.09 -50.12 -1.72
C GLU A 452 -10.69 -50.72 -1.56
N ASN A 453 -9.78 -50.44 -2.50
CA ASN A 453 -8.43 -50.99 -2.50
C ASN A 453 -7.40 -50.08 -1.81
N GLY A 454 -7.84 -49.02 -1.13
CA GLY A 454 -6.97 -48.15 -0.34
C GLY A 454 -6.00 -47.32 -1.18
N SER A 455 -4.85 -46.98 -0.61
CA SER A 455 -3.84 -46.12 -1.25
C SER A 455 -2.83 -46.92 -2.07
N LEU A 456 -2.28 -46.34 -3.12
CA LEU A 456 -1.19 -46.94 -3.91
C LEU A 456 0.04 -47.22 -3.05
N GLU A 457 0.30 -46.39 -2.03
CA GLU A 457 1.37 -46.62 -1.05
C GLU A 457 1.25 -47.99 -0.36
N ASP A 458 0.02 -48.39 -0.01
CA ASP A 458 -0.21 -49.68 0.66
C ASP A 458 0.17 -50.86 -0.26
N HIS A 459 0.02 -50.71 -1.58
CA HIS A 459 0.40 -51.75 -2.56
C HIS A 459 1.90 -51.73 -2.88
N ILE A 460 2.52 -50.54 -3.02
CA ILE A 460 3.96 -50.41 -3.28
C ILE A 460 4.77 -50.95 -2.09
N LEU A 461 4.38 -50.59 -0.87
CA LEU A 461 5.08 -50.98 0.36
C LEU A 461 4.57 -52.30 0.95
N ARG A 462 3.61 -52.95 0.28
CA ARG A 462 2.98 -54.22 0.70
C ARG A 462 2.47 -54.20 2.14
N ARG A 463 1.90 -53.06 2.55
CA ARG A 463 1.30 -52.90 3.87
C ARG A 463 0.02 -53.75 3.94
N ARG A 464 -0.30 -54.23 5.14
CA ARG A 464 -1.54 -55.00 5.40
C ARG A 464 -1.67 -56.28 4.54
N GLY A 465 -0.55 -56.82 4.05
CA GLY A 465 -0.53 -58.08 3.29
C GLY A 465 -1.06 -57.97 1.85
N THR A 466 -1.07 -56.77 1.27
CA THR A 466 -1.49 -56.56 -0.12
C THR A 466 -0.59 -57.32 -1.10
N PRO A 467 -1.16 -58.00 -2.11
CA PRO A 467 -0.37 -58.68 -3.13
C PRO A 467 0.36 -57.66 -4.02
N PRO A 468 1.51 -58.04 -4.63
CA PRO A 468 2.17 -57.18 -5.60
C PRO A 468 1.27 -56.86 -6.78
N LEU A 469 1.28 -55.60 -7.23
CA LEU A 469 0.55 -55.20 -8.44
C LEU A 469 1.26 -55.80 -9.67
N PRO A 470 0.53 -56.50 -10.57
CA PRO A 470 1.06 -56.94 -11.86
C PRO A 470 1.48 -55.76 -12.72
N TRP A 471 2.44 -55.97 -13.63
CA TRP A 471 2.93 -54.90 -14.52
C TRP A 471 1.81 -54.16 -15.28
N PRO A 472 0.85 -54.84 -15.96
CA PRO A 472 -0.19 -54.14 -16.71
C PRO A 472 -0.99 -53.16 -15.85
N LEU A 473 -1.16 -53.49 -14.57
CA LEU A 473 -1.88 -52.64 -13.63
C LEU A 473 -1.04 -51.42 -13.21
N ARG A 474 0.27 -51.60 -12.99
CA ARG A 474 1.18 -50.47 -12.68
C ARG A 474 1.22 -49.46 -13.83
N PHE A 475 1.33 -49.96 -15.06
CA PHE A 475 1.31 -49.12 -16.26
C PHE A 475 -0.01 -48.35 -16.38
N ARG A 476 -1.15 -49.05 -16.20
CA ARG A 476 -2.47 -48.41 -16.22
C ARG A 476 -2.57 -47.31 -15.15
N ILE A 477 -2.16 -47.59 -13.92
CA ILE A 477 -2.16 -46.61 -12.83
C ILE A 477 -1.32 -45.38 -13.19
N ALA A 478 -0.11 -45.56 -13.72
CA ALA A 478 0.73 -44.44 -14.15
C ALA A 478 0.04 -43.59 -15.23
N PHE A 479 -0.56 -44.23 -16.23
CA PHE A 479 -1.32 -43.55 -17.28
C PHE A 479 -2.53 -42.76 -16.73
N GLU A 480 -3.31 -43.36 -15.84
CA GLU A 480 -4.48 -42.75 -15.21
C GLU A 480 -4.10 -41.54 -14.34
N ILE A 481 -3.00 -41.62 -13.58
CA ILE A 481 -2.43 -40.48 -12.83
C ILE A 481 -2.06 -39.35 -13.79
N ALA A 482 -1.38 -39.66 -14.90
CA ALA A 482 -1.02 -38.68 -15.91
C ALA A 482 -2.26 -37.99 -16.51
N CYS A 483 -3.33 -38.73 -16.79
CA CYS A 483 -4.61 -38.15 -17.23
C CYS A 483 -5.22 -37.22 -16.18
N GLY A 484 -5.21 -37.61 -14.91
CA GLY A 484 -5.68 -36.77 -13.80
C GLY A 484 -4.88 -35.47 -13.67
N LEU A 485 -3.56 -35.54 -13.73
CA LEU A 485 -2.68 -34.36 -13.68
C LEU A 485 -2.88 -33.45 -14.89
N ALA A 486 -2.97 -34.02 -16.09
CA ALA A 486 -3.23 -33.25 -17.30
C ALA A 486 -4.53 -32.45 -17.19
N PHE A 487 -5.59 -33.05 -16.62
CA PHE A 487 -6.85 -32.37 -16.35
C PHE A 487 -6.69 -31.19 -15.36
N LEU A 488 -5.97 -31.37 -14.26
CA LEU A 488 -5.71 -30.30 -13.28
C LEU A 488 -4.89 -29.16 -13.89
N HIS A 489 -3.82 -29.49 -14.61
CA HIS A 489 -2.91 -28.51 -15.20
C HIS A 489 -3.51 -27.74 -16.38
N HIS A 490 -4.49 -28.33 -17.09
CA HIS A 490 -5.20 -27.64 -18.18
C HIS A 490 -6.50 -26.96 -17.74
N SER A 491 -6.83 -27.01 -16.45
CA SER A 491 -8.01 -26.33 -15.91
C SER A 491 -7.98 -24.82 -16.23
N LYS A 492 -9.17 -24.25 -16.48
CA LYS A 492 -9.36 -22.84 -16.85
C LYS A 492 -10.27 -22.15 -15.81
N PRO A 493 -10.03 -20.87 -15.47
CA PRO A 493 -9.11 -19.92 -16.12
C PRO A 493 -7.63 -20.12 -15.78
N GLU A 494 -7.31 -20.77 -14.67
CA GLU A 494 -5.95 -20.92 -14.14
C GLU A 494 -5.64 -22.41 -13.87
N PRO A 495 -4.39 -22.86 -14.10
CA PRO A 495 -3.97 -24.23 -13.82
C PRO A 495 -4.02 -24.52 -12.32
N ILE A 496 -4.40 -25.74 -11.97
CA ILE A 496 -4.43 -26.22 -10.58
C ILE A 496 -3.21 -27.10 -10.37
N VAL A 497 -2.33 -26.73 -9.43
CA VAL A 497 -1.18 -27.55 -9.02
C VAL A 497 -1.54 -28.30 -7.76
N HIS A 498 -1.36 -29.62 -7.73
CA HIS A 498 -1.72 -30.51 -6.63
C HIS A 498 -0.85 -30.28 -5.40
N ARG A 499 0.46 -30.10 -5.57
CA ARG A 499 1.46 -29.74 -4.55
C ARG A 499 1.84 -30.82 -3.53
N ASP A 500 0.98 -31.80 -3.25
CA ASP A 500 1.29 -32.96 -2.38
C ASP A 500 1.05 -34.30 -3.08
N LEU A 501 1.50 -34.44 -4.33
CA LEU A 501 1.32 -35.70 -5.06
C LEU A 501 2.29 -36.77 -4.53
N LYS A 502 1.75 -37.91 -4.08
CA LYS A 502 2.49 -39.06 -3.54
C LYS A 502 1.64 -40.33 -3.64
N PRO A 503 2.21 -41.54 -3.52
CA PRO A 503 1.44 -42.79 -3.56
C PRO A 503 0.33 -42.88 -2.50
N GLY A 504 0.51 -42.24 -1.33
CA GLY A 504 -0.51 -42.19 -0.28
C GLY A 504 -1.77 -41.41 -0.68
N ASN A 505 -1.64 -40.50 -1.65
CA ASN A 505 -2.72 -39.66 -2.17
C ASN A 505 -3.29 -40.19 -3.50
N ILE A 506 -2.82 -41.35 -3.98
CA ILE A 506 -3.43 -42.05 -5.11
C ILE A 506 -4.27 -43.19 -4.55
N LEU A 507 -5.58 -43.12 -4.72
CA LEU A 507 -6.51 -44.12 -4.20
C LEU A 507 -6.99 -45.05 -5.31
N LEU A 508 -7.27 -46.30 -4.96
CA LEU A 508 -7.67 -47.37 -5.88
C LEU A 508 -9.09 -47.85 -5.57
N ASP A 509 -9.97 -47.82 -6.57
CA ASP A 509 -11.33 -48.35 -6.43
C ASP A 509 -11.33 -49.89 -6.46
N LYS A 510 -12.51 -50.51 -6.33
CA LYS A 510 -12.68 -51.98 -6.41
C LYS A 510 -12.12 -52.65 -7.68
N TYR A 511 -11.97 -51.92 -8.78
CA TYR A 511 -11.41 -52.40 -10.05
C TYR A 511 -9.96 -51.94 -10.27
N TYR A 512 -9.33 -51.36 -9.25
CA TYR A 512 -8.01 -50.76 -9.27
C TYR A 512 -7.88 -49.60 -10.26
N VAL A 513 -8.96 -48.89 -10.55
CA VAL A 513 -8.90 -47.59 -11.23
C VAL A 513 -8.32 -46.59 -10.23
N SER A 514 -7.27 -45.91 -10.63
CA SER A 514 -6.59 -44.93 -9.80
C SER A 514 -7.24 -43.55 -9.89
N LYS A 515 -7.32 -42.89 -8.74
CA LYS A 515 -7.81 -41.52 -8.61
C LYS A 515 -6.89 -40.71 -7.68
N ILE A 516 -6.57 -39.49 -8.10
CA ILE A 516 -5.82 -38.53 -7.28
C ILE A 516 -6.76 -37.95 -6.23
N GLY A 517 -6.40 -38.07 -4.96
CA GLY A 517 -7.12 -37.52 -3.81
C GLY A 517 -6.24 -36.56 -3.00
N ASP A 518 -6.84 -35.99 -1.94
CA ASP A 518 -6.18 -35.08 -0.99
C ASP A 518 -5.57 -33.82 -1.62
N VAL A 519 -6.44 -32.98 -2.19
CA VAL A 519 -6.07 -31.69 -2.80
C VAL A 519 -6.08 -30.54 -1.78
N GLY A 520 -6.04 -30.82 -0.48
CA GLY A 520 -6.10 -29.79 0.57
C GLY A 520 -4.96 -28.76 0.50
N LEU A 521 -3.82 -29.13 -0.10
CA LEU A 521 -2.68 -28.26 -0.36
C LEU A 521 -2.63 -27.69 -1.78
N ALA A 522 -3.58 -28.05 -2.65
CA ALA A 522 -3.59 -27.60 -4.03
C ALA A 522 -3.62 -26.08 -4.12
N LYS A 523 -3.06 -25.53 -5.20
CA LYS A 523 -3.00 -24.08 -5.40
C LYS A 523 -3.41 -23.75 -6.81
N ILE A 524 -4.33 -22.80 -6.93
CA ILE A 524 -4.63 -22.15 -8.20
C ILE A 524 -3.47 -21.17 -8.46
N VAL A 525 -2.74 -21.39 -9.55
CA VAL A 525 -1.55 -20.59 -9.88
C VAL A 525 -1.97 -19.48 -10.85
N SER A 526 -2.12 -18.26 -10.32
CA SER A 526 -2.58 -17.09 -11.07
C SER A 526 -1.49 -16.36 -11.84
N GLU A 527 -0.22 -16.67 -11.57
CA GLU A 527 0.92 -15.97 -12.15
C GLU A 527 1.68 -16.89 -13.10
N TYR A 528 1.59 -16.61 -14.40
CA TYR A 528 2.40 -17.23 -15.43
C TYR A 528 3.85 -16.75 -15.27
N VAL A 529 4.69 -17.57 -14.64
CA VAL A 529 6.14 -17.37 -14.63
C VAL A 529 6.72 -18.22 -15.76
N PRO A 530 7.31 -17.60 -16.81
CA PRO A 530 7.98 -18.33 -17.89
C PRO A 530 9.07 -19.28 -17.36
N ASP A 531 9.29 -20.42 -18.02
CA ASP A 531 10.26 -21.45 -17.62
C ASP A 531 11.69 -20.92 -17.44
N ASN A 532 12.05 -19.82 -18.10
CA ASN A 532 13.37 -19.19 -18.08
C ASN A 532 13.56 -18.11 -17.01
N ILE A 533 12.58 -17.83 -16.14
CA ILE A 533 12.66 -16.80 -15.12
C ILE A 533 12.43 -17.40 -13.73
N THR A 534 13.46 -17.41 -12.90
CA THR A 534 13.35 -17.78 -11.49
C THR A 534 12.99 -16.54 -10.66
N GLU A 535 11.71 -16.33 -10.35
CA GLU A 535 11.31 -15.35 -9.33
C GLU A 535 11.30 -16.03 -7.96
N TYR A 536 11.88 -15.38 -6.94
CA TYR A 536 11.81 -15.85 -5.56
C TYR A 536 10.50 -15.34 -4.95
N ARG A 537 9.65 -16.24 -4.43
CA ARG A 537 8.39 -15.86 -3.78
C ARG A 537 8.33 -16.46 -2.39
N ASP A 538 7.92 -15.65 -1.41
CA ASP A 538 7.70 -16.04 -0.01
C ASP A 538 6.43 -16.91 0.13
N SER A 539 6.34 -18.00 -0.63
CA SER A 539 5.31 -19.00 -0.41
C SER A 539 5.83 -20.05 0.57
N VAL A 540 5.09 -20.30 1.65
CA VAL A 540 5.45 -21.30 2.66
C VAL A 540 5.60 -22.65 1.96
N ILE A 541 6.83 -23.19 1.89
CA ILE A 541 7.09 -24.47 1.24
C ILE A 541 6.25 -25.55 1.94
N ALA A 542 5.42 -26.23 1.16
CA ALA A 542 4.58 -27.34 1.60
C ALA A 542 4.64 -28.48 0.59
N GLY A 543 4.52 -29.71 1.09
CA GLY A 543 4.60 -30.97 0.33
C GLY A 543 5.25 -32.07 1.19
N THR A 544 5.21 -33.32 0.72
CA THR A 544 5.83 -34.46 1.41
C THR A 544 7.29 -34.64 1.01
N LEU A 545 8.18 -34.78 2.00
CA LEU A 545 9.61 -35.03 1.80
C LEU A 545 9.86 -36.14 0.77
N PHE A 546 10.88 -35.96 -0.08
CA PHE A 546 11.25 -36.79 -1.25
C PHE A 546 10.38 -36.65 -2.50
N TYR A 547 9.18 -36.07 -2.40
CA TYR A 547 8.33 -35.78 -3.58
C TYR A 547 8.34 -34.29 -3.96
N ILE A 548 8.89 -33.43 -3.10
CA ILE A 548 9.02 -32.00 -3.35
C ILE A 548 10.03 -31.77 -4.47
N ASP A 549 9.60 -31.05 -5.50
CA ASP A 549 10.45 -30.56 -6.58
C ASP A 549 11.63 -29.73 -6.01
N PRO A 550 12.89 -30.07 -6.34
CA PRO A 550 14.06 -29.38 -5.81
C PRO A 550 14.12 -27.91 -6.20
N GLU A 551 13.59 -27.54 -7.38
CA GLU A 551 13.55 -26.15 -7.82
C GLU A 551 12.52 -25.34 -7.02
N TYR A 552 11.33 -25.91 -6.82
CA TYR A 552 10.33 -25.33 -5.92
C TYR A 552 10.86 -25.22 -4.48
N GLN A 553 11.57 -26.24 -3.98
CA GLN A 553 12.20 -26.18 -2.66
C GLN A 553 13.25 -25.06 -2.55
N ARG A 554 14.00 -24.78 -3.61
CA ARG A 554 15.03 -23.73 -3.64
C ARG A 554 14.44 -22.33 -3.80
N THR A 555 13.39 -22.19 -4.58
CA THR A 555 12.92 -20.88 -5.09
C THR A 555 11.61 -20.41 -4.47
N GLY A 556 10.85 -21.32 -3.86
CA GLY A 556 9.49 -21.07 -3.40
C GLY A 556 8.46 -20.95 -4.52
N THR A 557 8.86 -21.14 -5.79
CA THR A 557 7.98 -20.99 -6.96
C THR A 557 7.34 -22.31 -7.35
N LEU A 558 6.02 -22.41 -7.13
CA LEU A 558 5.22 -23.60 -7.42
C LEU A 558 4.66 -23.56 -8.84
N ARG A 559 4.86 -24.63 -9.61
CA ARG A 559 4.44 -24.75 -11.01
C ARG A 559 3.80 -26.12 -11.30
N PRO A 560 3.06 -26.28 -12.42
CA PRO A 560 2.61 -27.60 -12.89
C PRO A 560 3.75 -28.63 -12.99
N LYS A 561 4.95 -28.18 -13.40
CA LYS A 561 6.17 -28.99 -13.43
C LYS A 561 6.56 -29.59 -12.07
N SER A 562 6.21 -28.94 -10.97
CA SER A 562 6.47 -29.47 -9.64
C SER A 562 5.67 -30.75 -9.37
N ASP A 563 4.43 -30.87 -9.85
CA ASP A 563 3.67 -32.13 -9.78
C ASP A 563 4.24 -33.19 -10.73
N VAL A 564 4.79 -32.78 -11.88
CA VAL A 564 5.43 -33.68 -12.85
C VAL A 564 6.66 -34.34 -12.23
N TYR A 565 7.46 -33.60 -11.46
CA TYR A 565 8.56 -34.17 -10.68
C TYR A 565 8.06 -35.22 -9.68
N SER A 566 7.04 -34.89 -8.88
CA SER A 566 6.45 -35.83 -7.92
C SER A 566 5.91 -37.09 -8.62
N PHE A 567 5.31 -36.94 -9.80
CA PHE A 567 4.83 -38.05 -10.62
C PHE A 567 5.97 -38.93 -11.12
N GLY A 568 7.11 -38.36 -11.54
CA GLY A 568 8.32 -39.11 -11.89
C GLY A 568 8.81 -40.00 -10.74
N VAL A 569 8.81 -39.48 -9.50
CA VAL A 569 9.16 -40.27 -8.32
C VAL A 569 8.19 -41.45 -8.12
N ILE A 570 6.88 -41.23 -8.32
CA ILE A 570 5.87 -42.30 -8.24
C ILE A 570 6.12 -43.40 -9.29
N ILE A 571 6.48 -43.04 -10.52
CA ILE A 571 6.80 -44.03 -11.56
C ILE A 571 8.01 -44.87 -11.14
N LEU A 572 9.09 -44.25 -10.65
CA LEU A 572 10.26 -45.00 -10.17
C LEU A 572 9.90 -45.98 -9.05
N GLN A 573 8.98 -45.60 -8.15
CA GLN A 573 8.48 -46.50 -7.11
C GLN A 573 7.60 -47.61 -7.66
N LEU A 574 6.78 -47.36 -8.67
CA LEU A 574 6.03 -48.40 -9.37
C LEU A 574 6.96 -49.41 -10.05
N LEU A 575 8.11 -48.97 -10.57
CA LEU A 575 9.10 -49.87 -11.17
C LEU A 575 9.84 -50.72 -10.12
N ALA A 576 10.32 -50.09 -9.04
CA ALA A 576 11.20 -50.75 -8.08
C ALA A 576 10.48 -51.39 -6.87
N ALA A 577 9.24 -50.99 -6.59
CA ALA A 577 8.51 -51.28 -5.33
C ALA A 577 9.33 -50.94 -4.07
N ARG A 578 9.94 -49.75 -4.03
CA ARG A 578 10.82 -49.29 -2.94
C ARG A 578 10.38 -47.93 -2.39
N HIS A 579 10.87 -47.59 -1.21
CA HIS A 579 10.75 -46.26 -0.62
C HIS A 579 11.49 -45.22 -1.49
N PRO A 580 11.02 -43.96 -1.62
CA PRO A 580 11.63 -42.97 -2.51
C PRO A 580 13.03 -42.52 -2.06
N ASN A 581 13.38 -42.72 -0.80
CA ASN A 581 14.68 -42.33 -0.25
C ASN A 581 15.85 -43.00 -0.99
N GLY A 582 16.70 -42.18 -1.63
CA GLY A 582 17.84 -42.63 -2.43
C GLY A 582 17.46 -43.42 -3.67
N LEU A 583 16.21 -43.33 -4.14
CA LEU A 583 15.73 -44.07 -5.30
C LEU A 583 16.24 -43.46 -6.62
N ILE A 584 16.16 -42.14 -6.73
CA ILE A 584 16.64 -41.36 -7.90
C ILE A 584 18.10 -41.71 -8.26
N PRO A 585 19.10 -41.55 -7.35
CA PRO A 585 20.50 -41.83 -7.68
C PRO A 585 20.75 -43.32 -7.99
N LYS A 586 19.93 -44.24 -7.46
CA LYS A 586 20.05 -45.66 -7.81
C LYS A 586 19.62 -45.92 -9.25
N PHE A 587 18.53 -45.30 -9.70
CA PHE A 587 18.10 -45.39 -11.09
C PHE A 587 19.08 -44.71 -12.05
N GLU A 588 19.56 -43.50 -11.72
CA GLU A 588 20.58 -42.81 -12.54
C GLU A 588 21.85 -43.66 -12.75
N ASN A 589 22.34 -44.27 -11.67
CA ASN A 589 23.48 -45.18 -11.73
C ASN A 589 23.17 -46.41 -12.57
N ALA A 590 22.02 -47.05 -12.39
CA ALA A 590 21.65 -48.25 -13.15
C ALA A 590 21.40 -47.97 -14.63
N ILE A 591 20.87 -46.81 -14.99
CA ILE A 591 20.75 -46.38 -16.38
C ILE A 591 22.16 -46.20 -16.97
N SER A 592 23.05 -45.52 -16.25
CA SER A 592 24.43 -45.28 -16.70
C SER A 592 25.25 -46.57 -16.84
N SER A 593 24.99 -47.57 -16.00
CA SER A 593 25.66 -48.88 -16.06
C SER A 593 24.93 -49.94 -16.87
N GLY A 594 23.74 -49.66 -17.42
CA GLY A 594 22.91 -50.62 -18.15
C GLY A 594 22.36 -51.77 -17.30
N THR A 595 22.14 -51.54 -16.00
CA THR A 595 21.69 -52.56 -15.02
C THR A 595 20.30 -52.26 -14.44
N VAL A 596 19.40 -51.66 -15.23
CA VAL A 596 18.04 -51.26 -14.79
C VAL A 596 17.24 -52.48 -14.29
N ALA A 597 17.39 -53.63 -14.96
CA ALA A 597 16.72 -54.89 -14.60
C ALA A 597 16.97 -55.31 -13.14
N ASP A 598 18.13 -54.98 -12.56
CA ASP A 598 18.49 -55.34 -11.18
C ASP A 598 17.71 -54.53 -10.12
N ILE A 599 17.18 -53.37 -10.51
CA ILE A 599 16.44 -52.46 -9.63
C ILE A 599 14.93 -52.71 -9.68
N LEU A 600 14.43 -53.28 -10.78
CA LEU A 600 13.00 -53.60 -10.95
C LEU A 600 12.49 -54.55 -9.85
N ASP A 601 11.20 -54.44 -9.56
CA ASP A 601 10.54 -55.29 -8.56
C ASP A 601 10.54 -56.75 -9.04
N LYS A 602 11.34 -57.57 -8.36
CA LYS A 602 11.52 -59.01 -8.65
C LYS A 602 10.26 -59.85 -8.42
N SER A 603 9.21 -59.30 -7.81
CA SER A 603 7.95 -60.01 -7.62
C SER A 603 7.06 -60.04 -8.86
N VAL A 604 7.36 -59.22 -9.86
CA VAL A 604 6.66 -59.20 -11.15
C VAL A 604 7.42 -60.12 -12.11
N ALA A 605 6.76 -61.16 -12.60
CA ALA A 605 7.38 -62.20 -13.42
C ALA A 605 7.43 -61.85 -14.92
N ASP A 606 6.59 -60.91 -15.35
CA ASP A 606 6.30 -60.56 -16.75
C ASP A 606 6.73 -59.13 -17.11
N TRP A 607 7.89 -58.68 -16.62
CA TRP A 607 8.43 -57.37 -16.99
C TRP A 607 8.66 -57.28 -18.51
N PRO A 608 8.10 -56.27 -19.19
CA PRO A 608 8.54 -55.92 -20.53
C PRO A 608 9.85 -55.15 -20.42
N LEU A 609 10.96 -55.89 -20.30
CA LEU A 609 12.30 -55.33 -20.10
C LEU A 609 12.64 -54.22 -21.13
N PRO A 610 12.36 -54.36 -22.44
CA PRO A 610 12.66 -53.31 -23.42
C PRO A 610 11.90 -51.99 -23.15
N GLU A 611 10.65 -52.07 -22.74
CA GLU A 611 9.82 -50.92 -22.40
C GLU A 611 10.23 -50.30 -21.06
N ALA A 612 10.54 -51.11 -20.05
CA ALA A 612 11.01 -50.64 -18.74
C ALA A 612 12.37 -49.91 -18.85
N GLU A 613 13.28 -50.44 -19.67
CA GLU A 613 14.57 -49.81 -19.97
C GLU A 613 14.41 -48.51 -20.76
N ARG A 614 13.43 -48.42 -21.67
CA ARG A 614 13.14 -47.20 -22.45
C ARG A 614 12.47 -46.10 -21.62
N THR A 615 11.59 -46.46 -20.68
CA THR A 615 10.81 -45.50 -19.89
C THR A 615 11.64 -44.89 -18.74
N SER A 616 12.69 -45.59 -18.29
CA SER A 616 13.53 -45.14 -17.17
C SER A 616 14.30 -43.85 -17.47
N PRO A 617 14.94 -43.67 -18.65
CA PRO A 617 15.53 -42.40 -19.08
C PRO A 617 14.53 -41.22 -19.13
N ASP A 618 13.36 -41.42 -19.74
CA ASP A 618 12.32 -40.38 -19.84
C ASP A 618 11.86 -39.94 -18.45
N CYS A 619 11.74 -40.87 -17.50
CA CYS A 619 11.40 -40.56 -16.11
C CYS A 619 12.51 -39.78 -15.41
N THR A 620 13.79 -40.09 -15.66
CA THR A 620 14.89 -39.28 -15.11
C THR A 620 14.98 -37.89 -15.76
N GLU A 621 14.60 -37.74 -17.02
CA GLU A 621 14.51 -36.43 -17.68
C GLU A 621 13.40 -35.57 -17.07
N MET A 622 12.27 -36.16 -16.67
CA MET A 622 11.21 -35.48 -15.91
C MET A 622 11.66 -34.99 -14.52
N LEU A 623 12.79 -35.50 -14.00
CA LEU A 623 13.38 -35.12 -12.72
C LEU A 623 14.49 -34.07 -12.86
N GLN A 624 14.82 -33.67 -14.09
CA GLN A 624 15.75 -32.57 -14.35
C GLN A 624 15.03 -31.21 -14.22
N PRO A 625 15.71 -30.18 -13.69
CA PRO A 625 15.13 -28.85 -13.47
C PRO A 625 14.77 -28.11 -14.75
#